data_AF-A0A316DDS7-F1
#
_entry.id   AF-A0A316DDS7-F1
#
_cell.length_a   1.000
_cell.length_b   1.000
_cell.length_c   1.000
_cell.angle_alpha   90.00
_cell.angle_beta   90.00
_cell.angle_gamma   90.00
#
_symmetry.space_group_name_H-M   'P 1'
#
loop_
_entity.id
_entity.type
_entity.pdbx_description
1 polymer ?
#
loop_
_entity_poly.entity_id
_entity_poly.type
_entity_poly.pdbx_seq_one_letter_code
_entity_poly.pdbx_strand_id
1 'polypeptide(L)' 'MDLKVWILSLVTGVIVGVVFTLFRLPIPAPPVLSGILGIVGIWLGAQVVDWVKGFWQ' A
#
# COMPACT_ATOMS: atom_id res chain seq x y z
N MET A 1 11.31 2.60 9.69
CA MET A 1 11.11 1.29 9.03
C MET A 1 12.38 0.91 8.31
N ASP A 2 12.98 -0.23 8.64
CA ASP A 2 14.27 -0.65 8.09
C ASP A 2 14.15 -1.18 6.66
N LEU A 3 15.17 -0.98 5.83
CA LEU A 3 15.21 -1.41 4.41
C LEU A 3 14.81 -2.89 4.23
N LYS A 4 15.22 -3.74 5.17
CA LYS A 4 14.84 -5.16 5.22
C LYS A 4 13.33 -5.35 5.18
N VAL A 5 12.58 -4.55 5.96
CA VAL A 5 11.12 -4.66 6.05
C VAL A 5 10.48 -4.27 4.72
N TRP A 6 10.94 -3.19 4.08
CA TRP A 6 10.45 -2.75 2.77
C TRP A 6 10.60 -3.82 1.68
N ILE A 7 11.76 -4.48 1.64
CA ILE A 7 12.04 -5.54 0.66
C ILE A 7 11.13 -6.75 0.94
N LEU A 8 11.01 -7.16 2.21
CA LEU A 8 10.19 -8.31 2.58
C LEU A 8 8.70 -8.07 2.31
N SER A 9 8.17 -6.87 2.56
CA SER A 9 6.76 -6.56 2.28
C SER A 9 6.48 -6.51 0.78
N LEU A 10 7.40 -6.00 -0.03
CA LEU A 10 7.29 -6.05 -1.50
C LEU A 10 7.29 -7.50 -2.02
N VAL A 11 8.25 -8.32 -1.59
CA VAL A 11 8.35 -9.74 -1.97
C VAL A 11 7.09 -10.50 -1.55
N THR A 12 6.60 -10.27 -0.33
CA THR A 12 5.37 -10.88 0.16
C THR A 12 4.18 -10.49 -0.71
N GLY A 13 4.05 -9.21 -1.07
CA GLY A 13 2.98 -8.74 -1.95
C GLY A 13 3.01 -9.40 -3.33
N VAL A 14 4.20 -9.57 -3.92
CA VAL A 14 4.38 -10.28 -5.19
C VAL A 14 3.97 -11.75 -5.06
N ILE A 15 4.45 -12.46 -4.04
CA ILE A 15 4.12 -13.87 -3.82
C ILE A 15 2.61 -14.05 -3.63
N VAL A 16 1.97 -13.21 -2.80
CA VAL A 16 0.51 -13.26 -2.57
C VAL A 16 -0.24 -13.01 -3.88
N GLY A 17 0.16 -12.00 -4.67
CA GLY A 17 -0.45 -11.73 -5.97
C GLY A 17 -0.35 -12.94 -6.91
N VAL A 18 0.86 -13.51 -7.04
CA VAL A 18 1.10 -14.70 -7.88
C VAL A 18 0.24 -15.88 -7.43
N VAL A 19 0.26 -16.23 -6.14
CA VAL A 19 -0.50 -17.37 -5.61
C VAL A 19 -1.99 -17.18 -5.86
N PHE A 20 -2.55 -16.02 -5.50
CA PHE A 20 -4.00 -15.79 -5.63
C PHE A 20 -4.44 -15.78 -7.09
N THR A 21 -3.64 -15.19 -8.00
CA THR A 21 -3.95 -15.22 -9.43
C THR A 21 -3.82 -16.62 -10.01
N LEU A 22 -2.78 -17.39 -9.66
CA LEU A 22 -2.58 -18.76 -10.16
C LEU A 22 -3.72 -19.70 -9.75
N PHE A 23 -4.16 -19.62 -8.48
CA PHE A 23 -5.26 -20.43 -7.97
C PHE A 23 -6.65 -19.84 -8.24
N ARG A 24 -6.74 -18.73 -9.00
CA ARG A 24 -8.00 -18.01 -9.31
C ARG A 24 -8.81 -17.65 -8.07
N LEU A 25 -8.11 -17.33 -6.98
CA LEU A 25 -8.72 -16.89 -5.74
C LEU A 25 -9.06 -15.40 -5.83
N PRO A 26 -10.12 -14.93 -5.13
CA PRO A 26 -10.40 -13.51 -5.02
C PRO A 26 -9.20 -12.78 -4.42
N ILE A 27 -8.64 -11.83 -5.15
CA ILE A 27 -7.44 -11.09 -4.74
C ILE A 27 -7.79 -10.20 -3.53
N PRO A 28 -6.98 -10.21 -2.46
CA PRO A 28 -7.22 -9.41 -1.25
C PRO A 28 -6.93 -7.91 -1.45
N ALA A 29 -6.07 -7.56 -2.41
CA ALA A 29 -5.75 -6.18 -2.77
C ALA A 29 -6.70 -5.63 -3.86
N PRO A 30 -6.87 -4.30 -3.99
CA PRO A 30 -7.70 -3.70 -5.03
C PRO A 30 -7.25 -4.15 -6.43
N PRO A 31 -8.16 -4.73 -7.26
CA PRO A 31 -7.80 -5.26 -8.57
C PRO A 31 -7.66 -4.18 -9.65
N VAL A 32 -8.01 -2.94 -9.34
CA VAL A 32 -8.03 -1.80 -10.27
C VAL A 32 -7.06 -0.72 -9.82
N LEU A 33 -6.42 -0.07 -10.80
CA LEU A 33 -5.46 1.00 -10.54
C LEU A 33 -6.09 2.16 -9.73
N SER A 34 -7.35 2.47 -9.97
CA SER A 34 -8.10 3.50 -9.23
C SER A 34 -8.18 3.20 -7.72
N GLY A 35 -8.30 1.92 -7.33
CA GLY A 35 -8.31 1.52 -5.93
C GLY A 35 -6.94 1.72 -5.25
N ILE A 36 -5.86 1.41 -5.98
CA ILE A 36 -4.49 1.63 -5.51
C ILE A 36 -4.22 3.12 -5.32
N LEU A 37 -4.61 3.94 -6.31
CA LEU A 37 -4.50 5.40 -6.22
C LEU A 37 -5.32 5.98 -5.06
N GLY A 38 -6.48 5.39 -4.74
CA GLY A 38 -7.26 5.75 -3.55
C GLY A 38 -6.48 5.54 -2.25
N ILE A 39 -5.83 4.39 -2.08
CA ILE A 39 -5.00 4.09 -0.88
C ILE A 39 -3.83 5.08 -0.78
N VAL A 40 -3.14 5.35 -1.89
CA VAL A 40 -2.05 6.33 -1.94
C VAL A 40 -2.55 7.73 -1.57
N GLY A 41 -3.71 8.14 -2.09
CA GLY A 41 -4.32 9.42 -1.77
C GLY A 41 -4.71 9.55 -0.29
N ILE A 42 -5.23 8.50 0.32
CA ILE A 42 -5.53 8.47 1.76
C ILE A 42 -4.25 8.66 2.58
N TRP A 43 -3.18 7.93 2.24
CA TRP A 43 -1.89 8.07 2.94
C TRP A 43 -1.32 9.48 2.77
N LEU A 44 -1.26 10.00 1.55
CA LEU A 44 -0.76 11.36 1.29
C LEU A 44 -1.59 12.42 2.01
N GLY A 45 -2.93 12.29 2.02
CA GLY A 45 -3.81 13.19 2.74
C GLY A 45 -3.52 13.23 4.24
N ALA A 46 -3.24 12.08 4.86
CA ALA A 46 -2.83 12.02 6.26
C ALA A 46 -1.49 12.72 6.49
N GLN A 47 -0.51 12.49 5.62
CA GLN A 47 0.81 13.15 5.71
C GLN A 47 0.71 14.68 5.57
N VAL A 48 -0.19 15.18 4.72
CA VAL A 48 -0.44 16.62 4.57
C VAL A 48 -1.02 17.21 5.86
N VAL A 49 -1.97 16.52 6.49
CA VAL A 49 -2.54 16.96 7.78
C VAL A 49 -1.48 16.99 8.86
N ASP A 50 -0.63 15.96 8.95
CA ASP A 50 0.45 15.92 9.93
C ASP A 50 1.51 17.00 9.70
N TRP A 51 1.82 17.30 8.43
CA TRP A 51 2.72 18.40 8.08
C TRP A 51 2.15 19.76 8.48
N VAL A 52 0.86 20.00 8.20
CA VAL A 52 0.16 21.24 8.59
C VAL A 52 0.06 21.36 10.11
N LYS A 53 -0.22 20.27 10.83
CA LYS A 53 -0.23 20.26 12.30
C LYS A 53 1.16 20.53 12.88
N GLY A 54 2.20 19.91 12.32
CA GLY A 54 3.59 20.17 12.70
C GLY A 54 4.08 21.58 12.39
N PHE A 55 3.37 22.32 11.53
CA PHE A 55 3.60 23.75 11.27
C PHE A 55 2.86 24.65 12.27
N TRP A 56 1.81 24.14 12.93
CA TRP A 56 0.99 24.87 13.90
C TRP A 56 1.35 24.55 15.37
N GLN A 57 2.24 23.59 15.59
CA GLN A 57 2.92 23.33 16.87
C GLN A 57 4.31 23.96 16.87
#